data_AF-A0AAP0NCP1-F1
#
_entry.id   AF-A0AAP0NCP1-F1
#
_cell.length_a   1.000
_cell.length_b   1.000
_cell.length_c   1.000
_cell.angle_alpha   90.00
_cell.angle_beta   90.00
_cell.angle_gamma   90.00
#
_symmetry.space_group_name_H-M   'P 1'
#
loop_
_entity.id
_entity.type
_entity.pdbx_description
1 polymer ?
#
loop_
_entity_poly.entity_id
_entity_poly.type
_entity_poly.pdbx_seq_one_letter_code
_entity_poly.pdbx_strand_id
1 'polypeptide(L)'
;MPRSSSRKSAPPKSSSVHSSDVGRSGKSSSSKAVMKESERIDHLFDSYANSSSGMIEPEGIEALCSDLGVVHTDVRILMLAWKMKAEKQGYFTQDEWQRGLKALKADTLTKLKKALPELEKEVWGPPNFLDFYAFAFQYSLTEEKQKTIDI
;
A
#
# COMPACT_ATOMS: atom_id res chain seq x y z
N MET A 1 64.88 9.46 46.02
CA MET A 1 65.45 10.10 44.81
C MET A 1 66.34 9.07 44.11
N PRO A 2 66.49 9.02 42.76
CA PRO A 2 65.88 9.79 41.64
C PRO A 2 64.84 8.93 40.86
N ARG A 3 63.86 9.39 40.05
CA ARG A 3 63.65 10.45 39.02
C ARG A 3 63.89 10.01 37.55
N SER A 4 62.86 10.25 36.71
CA SER A 4 62.90 10.57 35.26
C SER A 4 63.19 9.43 34.26
N SER A 5 62.82 9.42 32.97
CA SER A 5 61.81 10.07 32.09
C SER A 5 62.19 9.71 30.64
N SER A 6 61.21 9.33 29.80
CA SER A 6 61.09 9.50 28.31
C SER A 6 62.35 9.55 27.39
N ARG A 7 62.34 8.74 26.31
CA ARG A 7 62.50 9.26 24.91
C ARG A 7 62.15 8.25 23.79
N LYS A 8 61.57 8.84 22.73
CA LYS A 8 61.13 8.37 21.38
C LYS A 8 62.20 7.65 20.53
N SER A 9 61.75 6.74 19.64
CA SER A 9 61.92 6.81 18.15
C SER A 9 61.31 5.59 17.41
N ALA A 10 60.87 5.78 16.16
CA ALA A 10 60.23 4.82 15.22
C ALA A 10 61.16 4.56 13.99
N PRO A 11 60.76 3.93 12.85
CA PRO A 11 59.96 2.72 12.51
C PRO A 11 60.83 1.69 11.68
N PRO A 12 60.31 0.57 11.07
CA PRO A 12 59.80 0.62 9.68
C PRO A 12 58.77 -0.47 9.21
N LYS A 13 58.03 -0.10 8.15
CA LYS A 13 57.53 -0.81 6.92
C LYS A 13 56.98 -2.26 6.91
N SER A 14 55.70 -2.33 6.52
CA SER A 14 55.05 -3.10 5.42
C SER A 14 55.30 -4.61 5.27
N SER A 15 54.25 -5.40 5.47
CA SER A 15 53.97 -6.59 4.63
C SER A 15 52.46 -6.79 4.42
N SER A 16 52.15 -7.17 3.19
CA SER A 16 50.86 -7.40 2.55
C SER A 16 50.05 -8.57 3.11
N VAL A 17 48.73 -8.45 3.16
CA VAL A 17 47.83 -9.62 3.12
C VAL A 17 46.58 -9.33 2.31
N HIS A 18 46.31 -10.23 1.36
CA HIS A 18 45.20 -10.24 0.42
C HIS A 18 43.87 -10.63 1.08
N SER A 19 42.82 -9.94 0.63
CA SER A 19 41.46 -10.38 0.31
C SER A 19 40.76 -11.44 1.18
N SER A 20 39.61 -11.03 1.72
CA SER A 20 38.38 -11.82 1.61
C SER A 20 37.19 -10.86 1.49
N ASP A 21 36.94 -10.43 0.26
CA ASP A 21 35.60 -10.02 -0.18
C ASP A 21 34.71 -11.26 -0.16
N VAL A 22 33.75 -11.27 0.77
CA VAL A 22 32.62 -12.20 0.75
C VAL A 22 31.40 -11.47 1.29
N GLY A 23 30.50 -11.11 0.39
CA GLY A 23 29.09 -11.34 0.67
C GLY A 23 28.16 -10.12 0.59
N ARG A 24 27.80 -9.79 -0.65
CA ARG A 24 26.39 -9.72 -1.10
C ARG A 24 25.63 -8.42 -0.80
N SER A 25 25.99 -7.39 -1.57
CA SER A 25 25.07 -6.35 -2.03
C SER A 25 23.90 -6.97 -2.83
N GLY A 26 22.74 -7.08 -2.20
CA GLY A 26 21.50 -7.55 -2.85
C GLY A 26 20.23 -6.73 -2.52
N LYS A 27 20.33 -5.68 -1.69
CA LYS A 27 19.14 -4.94 -1.18
C LYS A 27 18.73 -3.71 -2.01
N SER A 28 19.58 -3.20 -2.89
CA SER A 28 19.37 -1.92 -3.61
C SER A 28 18.34 -2.01 -4.74
N SER A 29 18.24 -3.15 -5.43
CA SER A 29 17.28 -3.32 -6.55
C SER A 29 15.85 -3.49 -6.04
N SER A 30 15.66 -4.21 -4.93
CA SER A 30 14.34 -4.45 -4.33
C SER A 30 13.71 -3.19 -3.77
N SER A 31 14.50 -2.31 -3.12
CA SER A 31 13.97 -1.04 -2.59
C SER A 31 13.54 -0.08 -3.69
N LYS A 32 14.32 0.01 -4.79
CA LYS A 32 13.94 0.81 -5.97
C LYS A 32 12.66 0.32 -6.64
N ALA A 33 12.47 -1.00 -6.72
CA ALA A 33 11.26 -1.58 -7.30
C ALA A 33 10.01 -1.23 -6.48
N VAL A 34 10.09 -1.33 -5.14
CA VAL A 34 8.99 -0.97 -4.23
C VAL A 34 8.66 0.52 -4.31
N MET A 35 9.66 1.40 -4.40
CA MET A 35 9.41 2.84 -4.61
C MET A 35 8.66 3.10 -5.91
N LYS A 36 9.12 2.49 -7.03
CA LYS A 36 8.46 2.62 -8.34
C LYS A 36 7.06 1.99 -8.39
N GLU A 37 6.79 1.00 -7.55
CA GLU A 37 5.43 0.47 -7.37
C GLU A 37 4.54 1.48 -6.64
N SER A 38 5.01 2.04 -5.52
CA SER A 38 4.27 3.06 -4.77
C SER A 38 3.96 4.28 -5.64
N GLU A 39 4.94 4.80 -6.38
CA GLU A 39 4.77 5.94 -7.29
C GLU A 39 3.69 5.69 -8.35
N ARG A 40 3.57 4.46 -8.87
CA ARG A 40 2.54 4.11 -9.85
C ARG A 40 1.15 3.99 -9.22
N ILE A 41 1.08 3.51 -7.98
CA ILE A 41 -0.17 3.48 -7.21
C ILE A 41 -0.65 4.90 -6.92
N ASP A 42 0.27 5.80 -6.56
CA ASP A 42 -0.02 7.23 -6.32
C ASP A 42 -0.49 7.92 -7.60
N HIS A 43 0.21 7.73 -8.71
CA HIS A 43 -0.22 8.31 -9.98
C HIS A 43 -1.60 7.80 -10.45
N LEU A 44 -1.95 6.54 -10.12
CA LEU A 44 -3.28 6.03 -10.41
C LEU A 44 -4.34 6.66 -9.50
N PHE A 45 -4.02 6.93 -8.23
CA PHE A 45 -4.90 7.68 -7.32
C PHE A 45 -5.21 9.08 -7.87
N ASP A 46 -4.16 9.80 -8.29
CA ASP A 46 -4.27 11.16 -8.83
C ASP A 46 -5.15 11.25 -10.08
N SER A 47 -5.36 10.13 -10.78
CA SER A 47 -6.24 10.07 -11.96
C SER A 47 -7.73 10.14 -11.60
N TYR A 48 -8.08 9.82 -10.35
CA TYR A 48 -9.47 9.78 -9.86
C TYR A 48 -9.72 10.73 -8.69
N ALA A 49 -8.67 11.23 -8.04
CA ALA A 49 -8.78 12.10 -6.88
C ALA A 49 -9.18 13.53 -7.26
N ASN A 50 -10.02 14.14 -6.42
CA ASN A 50 -10.31 15.56 -6.51
C ASN A 50 -9.12 16.36 -5.96
N SER A 51 -8.58 17.30 -6.76
CA SER A 51 -7.39 18.07 -6.39
C SER A 51 -7.59 19.00 -5.18
N SER A 52 -8.84 19.33 -4.84
CA SER A 52 -9.15 20.22 -3.70
C SER A 52 -9.30 19.46 -2.39
N SER A 53 -9.94 18.30 -2.40
CA SER A 53 -10.14 17.48 -1.19
C SER A 53 -9.02 16.48 -0.95
N GLY A 54 -8.25 16.12 -1.97
CA GLY A 54 -7.19 15.12 -1.89
C GLY A 54 -7.73 13.69 -1.72
N MET A 55 -9.00 13.46 -2.08
CA MET A 55 -9.68 12.17 -1.97
C MET A 55 -10.33 11.79 -3.29
N ILE A 56 -10.50 10.49 -3.51
CA ILE A 56 -11.42 10.02 -4.55
C ILE A 56 -12.83 10.17 -3.98
N GLU A 57 -13.58 11.09 -4.56
CA GLU A 57 -14.98 11.38 -4.21
C GLU A 57 -15.93 10.49 -5.03
N PRO A 58 -17.26 10.51 -4.80
CA PRO A 58 -18.20 9.65 -5.52
C PRO A 58 -18.04 9.70 -7.04
N GLU A 59 -17.80 10.88 -7.62
CA GLU A 59 -17.57 11.06 -9.06
C GLU A 59 -16.29 10.37 -9.54
N GLY A 60 -15.24 10.39 -8.71
CA GLY A 60 -13.99 9.67 -8.97
C GLY A 60 -14.17 8.15 -8.90
N ILE A 61 -15.00 7.67 -7.98
CA ILE A 61 -15.35 6.24 -7.89
C ILE A 61 -16.16 5.82 -9.11
N GLU A 62 -17.11 6.63 -9.58
CA GLU A 62 -17.86 6.35 -10.80
C GLU A 62 -16.95 6.25 -12.03
N ALA A 63 -16.00 7.18 -12.17
CA ALA A 63 -14.98 7.13 -13.23
C ALA A 63 -14.11 5.86 -13.14
N LEU A 64 -13.66 5.51 -11.93
CA LEU A 64 -12.92 4.27 -11.67
C LEU A 64 -13.75 3.03 -12.07
N CYS A 65 -15.04 2.99 -11.73
CA CYS A 65 -15.92 1.88 -12.07
C CYS A 65 -16.07 1.73 -13.59
N SER A 66 -16.27 2.85 -14.29
CA SER A 66 -16.33 2.90 -15.76
C SER A 66 -15.07 2.31 -16.39
N ASP A 67 -13.89 2.73 -15.92
CA ASP A 67 -12.59 2.25 -16.41
C ASP A 67 -12.33 0.77 -16.10
N LEU A 68 -12.79 0.30 -14.94
CA LEU A 68 -12.77 -1.12 -14.58
C LEU A 68 -13.77 -1.94 -15.41
N GLY A 69 -14.76 -1.30 -16.04
CA GLY A 69 -15.84 -1.95 -16.78
C GLY A 69 -16.83 -2.65 -15.86
N VAL A 70 -17.11 -2.05 -14.70
CA VAL A 70 -18.10 -2.52 -13.73
C VAL A 70 -19.07 -1.37 -13.41
N VAL A 71 -20.26 -1.72 -12.94
CA VAL A 71 -21.22 -0.70 -12.48
C VAL A 71 -20.85 -0.24 -11.07
N HIS A 72 -21.17 1.00 -10.71
CA HIS A 72 -20.85 1.53 -9.37
C HIS A 72 -21.58 0.79 -8.23
N THR A 73 -22.65 0.05 -8.55
CA THR A 73 -23.38 -0.82 -7.62
C THR A 73 -22.83 -2.25 -7.55
N ASP A 74 -21.76 -2.57 -8.27
CA ASP A 74 -21.16 -3.89 -8.28
C ASP A 74 -20.53 -4.22 -6.92
N VAL A 75 -20.86 -5.39 -6.35
CA VAL A 75 -20.37 -5.82 -5.03
C VAL A 75 -18.85 -5.84 -4.96
N ARG A 76 -18.15 -6.02 -6.08
CA ARG A 76 -16.67 -6.01 -6.13
C ARG A 76 -16.09 -4.66 -5.77
N ILE A 77 -16.83 -3.56 -5.93
CA ILE A 77 -16.44 -2.23 -5.46
C ILE A 77 -16.50 -2.15 -3.93
N LEU A 78 -17.53 -2.74 -3.32
CA LEU A 78 -17.62 -2.88 -1.87
C LEU A 78 -16.51 -3.80 -1.32
N MET A 79 -16.18 -4.88 -2.02
CA MET A 79 -15.05 -5.74 -1.67
C MET A 79 -13.70 -5.00 -1.77
N LEU A 80 -13.55 -4.12 -2.77
CA LEU A 80 -12.38 -3.28 -2.89
C LEU A 80 -12.26 -2.32 -1.71
N ALA A 81 -13.36 -1.68 -1.30
CA ALA A 81 -13.43 -0.84 -0.10
C ALA A 81 -13.04 -1.61 1.16
N TRP A 82 -13.54 -2.85 1.32
CA TRP A 82 -13.13 -3.75 2.40
C TRP A 82 -11.63 -4.02 2.40
N LYS A 83 -11.04 -4.32 1.23
CA LYS A 83 -9.61 -4.58 1.10
C LYS A 83 -8.76 -3.35 1.45
N MET A 84 -9.25 -2.15 1.12
CA MET A 84 -8.64 -0.87 1.47
C MET A 84 -8.82 -0.51 2.96
N LYS A 85 -9.79 -1.15 3.64
CA LYS A 85 -10.31 -0.76 4.95
C LYS A 85 -10.85 0.66 4.94
N ALA A 86 -11.64 0.98 3.92
CA ALA A 86 -12.19 2.31 3.74
C ALA A 86 -13.15 2.67 4.88
N GLU A 87 -12.99 3.87 5.44
CA GLU A 87 -13.76 4.31 6.61
C GLU A 87 -15.09 4.96 6.22
N LYS A 88 -15.17 5.59 5.03
CA LYS A 88 -16.33 6.36 4.59
C LYS A 88 -16.87 5.87 3.25
N GLN A 89 -18.17 5.57 3.19
CA GLN A 89 -18.81 5.17 1.94
C GLN A 89 -18.77 6.26 0.89
N GLY A 90 -18.33 5.89 -0.31
CA GLY A 90 -18.23 6.80 -1.45
C GLY A 90 -16.94 7.63 -1.47
N TYR A 91 -16.00 7.39 -0.56
CA TYR A 91 -14.74 8.11 -0.51
C TYR A 91 -13.56 7.15 -0.32
N PHE A 92 -12.44 7.45 -0.98
CA PHE A 92 -11.15 6.82 -0.67
C PHE A 92 -10.08 7.88 -0.46
N THR A 93 -9.38 7.77 0.67
CA THR A 93 -8.16 8.51 0.96
C THR A 93 -6.96 7.86 0.26
N GLN A 94 -5.86 8.62 0.12
CA GLN A 94 -4.63 8.10 -0.47
C GLN A 94 -4.06 6.91 0.32
N ASP A 95 -4.17 6.94 1.65
CA ASP A 95 -3.66 5.87 2.52
C ASP A 95 -4.45 4.57 2.37
N GLU A 96 -5.78 4.64 2.34
CA GLU A 96 -6.67 3.51 2.07
C GLU A 96 -6.38 2.91 0.69
N TRP A 97 -6.27 3.77 -0.32
CA TRP A 97 -5.94 3.38 -1.68
C TRP A 97 -4.60 2.65 -1.77
N GLN A 98 -3.54 3.24 -1.21
CA GLN A 98 -2.23 2.61 -1.18
C GLN A 98 -2.26 1.25 -0.47
N ARG A 99 -2.94 1.16 0.67
CA ARG A 99 -3.06 -0.07 1.45
C ARG A 99 -3.72 -1.18 0.62
N GLY A 100 -4.84 -0.88 -0.02
CA GLY A 100 -5.58 -1.83 -0.84
C GLY A 100 -4.79 -2.29 -2.06
N LEU A 101 -4.25 -1.35 -2.85
CA LEU A 101 -3.54 -1.69 -4.10
C LEU A 101 -2.22 -2.42 -3.84
N LYS A 102 -1.49 -2.08 -2.76
CA LYS A 102 -0.31 -2.85 -2.33
C LYS A 102 -0.70 -4.27 -1.90
N ALA A 103 -1.78 -4.44 -1.15
CA ALA A 103 -2.27 -5.76 -0.75
C ALA A 103 -2.71 -6.62 -1.94
N LEU A 104 -3.30 -5.98 -2.96
CA LEU A 104 -3.71 -6.63 -4.21
C LEU A 104 -2.56 -6.77 -5.24
N LYS A 105 -1.39 -6.18 -4.97
CA LYS A 105 -0.25 -6.10 -5.92
C LYS A 105 -0.66 -5.50 -7.27
N ALA A 106 -1.53 -4.48 -7.22
CA ALA A 106 -2.22 -3.90 -8.37
C ALA A 106 -1.82 -2.44 -8.58
N ASP A 107 -0.64 -2.22 -9.15
CA ASP A 107 -0.06 -0.90 -9.41
C ASP A 107 -0.51 -0.20 -10.72
N THR A 108 -1.51 -0.76 -11.40
CA THR A 108 -2.08 -0.23 -12.65
C THR A 108 -3.54 -0.63 -12.74
N LEU A 109 -4.34 0.14 -13.49
CA LEU A 109 -5.75 -0.17 -13.74
C LEU A 109 -5.96 -1.59 -14.30
N THR A 110 -5.09 -2.03 -15.22
CA THR A 110 -5.17 -3.38 -15.80
C THR A 110 -4.95 -4.47 -14.75
N LYS A 111 -4.01 -4.28 -13.82
CA LYS A 111 -3.80 -5.23 -12.72
C LYS A 111 -4.95 -5.19 -11.72
N LEU A 112 -5.47 -4.01 -11.41
CA LEU A 112 -6.62 -3.86 -10.52
C LEU A 112 -7.85 -4.59 -11.08
N LYS A 113 -8.17 -4.38 -12.36
CA LYS A 113 -9.25 -5.10 -13.06
C LYS A 113 -9.09 -6.62 -13.01
N LYS A 114 -7.86 -7.12 -13.12
CA LYS A 114 -7.55 -8.56 -12.99
C LYS A 114 -7.59 -9.06 -11.54
N ALA A 115 -7.39 -8.19 -10.56
CA ALA A 115 -7.40 -8.55 -9.15
C ALA A 115 -8.83 -8.69 -8.60
N LEU A 116 -9.83 -8.00 -9.16
CA LEU A 116 -11.21 -8.05 -8.67
C LEU A 116 -11.80 -9.48 -8.59
N PRO A 117 -11.67 -10.35 -9.62
CA PRO A 117 -12.18 -11.72 -9.52
C PRO A 117 -11.47 -12.58 -8.49
N GLU A 118 -10.18 -12.32 -8.23
CA GLU A 118 -9.43 -13.03 -7.19
C GLU A 118 -9.78 -12.53 -5.79
N LEU A 119 -10.02 -11.22 -5.65
CA LEU A 119 -10.54 -10.63 -4.42
C LEU A 119 -11.93 -11.18 -4.08
N GLU A 120 -12.79 -11.35 -5.08
CA GLU A 120 -14.09 -11.99 -4.90
C GLU A 120 -13.96 -13.40 -4.31
N LYS A 121 -13.09 -14.24 -4.89
CA LYS A 121 -12.81 -15.59 -4.34
C LYS A 121 -12.25 -15.53 -2.92
N GLU A 122 -11.38 -14.57 -2.62
CA GLU A 122 -10.83 -14.36 -1.28
C GLU A 122 -11.93 -14.04 -0.27
N VAL A 123 -12.86 -13.15 -0.63
CA VAL A 123 -13.96 -12.71 0.25
C VAL A 123 -14.95 -13.84 0.50
N TRP A 124 -15.27 -14.66 -0.49
CA TRP A 124 -16.22 -15.77 -0.32
C TRP A 124 -15.71 -16.90 0.59
N GLY A 125 -14.41 -16.94 0.88
CA GLY A 125 -13.83 -17.91 1.80
C GLY A 125 -14.04 -17.54 3.28
N PRO A 126 -14.40 -18.48 4.17
CA PRO A 126 -14.30 -18.26 5.61
C PRO A 126 -12.83 -18.05 6.04
N PRO A 127 -12.54 -17.16 7.03
CA PRO A 127 -13.48 -16.32 7.77
C PRO A 127 -13.80 -14.97 7.09
N ASN A 128 -13.21 -14.69 5.93
CA ASN A 128 -13.28 -13.37 5.28
C ASN A 128 -14.71 -12.94 4.95
N PHE A 129 -15.59 -13.87 4.58
CA PHE A 129 -16.98 -13.50 4.28
C PHE A 129 -17.69 -12.88 5.49
N LEU A 130 -17.45 -13.40 6.70
CA LEU A 130 -18.06 -12.87 7.92
C LEU A 130 -17.50 -11.48 8.27
N ASP A 131 -16.19 -11.30 8.10
CA ASP A 131 -15.52 -10.01 8.29
C ASP A 131 -16.01 -8.96 7.27
N PHE A 132 -16.09 -9.35 5.99
CA PHE A 132 -16.64 -8.53 4.91
C PHE A 132 -18.09 -8.14 5.16
N TYR A 133 -18.93 -9.09 5.61
CA TYR A 133 -20.34 -8.82 5.93
C TYR A 133 -20.47 -7.80 7.07
N ALA A 134 -19.69 -7.95 8.14
CA ALA A 134 -19.67 -7.01 9.25
C ALA A 134 -19.18 -5.62 8.81
N PHE A 135 -18.12 -5.59 7.99
CA PHE A 135 -17.61 -4.36 7.37
C PHE A 135 -18.67 -3.67 6.52
N ALA A 136 -19.39 -4.41 5.66
CA ALA A 136 -20.40 -3.84 4.77
C ALA A 136 -21.49 -3.09 5.54
N PHE A 137 -21.96 -3.65 6.66
CA PHE A 137 -22.92 -2.97 7.53
C PHE A 137 -22.36 -1.67 8.09
N GLN A 138 -21.14 -1.69 8.64
CA GLN A 138 -20.50 -0.50 9.20
C GLN A 138 -20.24 0.57 8.14
N TYR A 139 -19.78 0.15 6.97
CA TYR A 139 -19.49 1.03 5.84
C TYR A 139 -20.75 1.76 5.35
N SER A 140 -21.91 1.12 5.42
CA SER A 140 -23.20 1.71 5.06
C SER A 140 -23.82 2.66 6.09
N LEU A 141 -23.20 2.84 7.27
CA LEU A 141 -23.59 3.88 8.21
C LEU A 141 -22.91 5.19 7.82
N THR A 142 -23.67 6.12 7.23
CA THR A 142 -23.12 7.36 6.66
C THR A 142 -23.03 8.50 7.68
N GLU A 143 -23.73 8.39 8.81
CA GLU A 143 -23.68 9.38 9.89
C GLU A 143 -23.09 8.80 11.20
N GLU A 144 -22.29 9.58 11.92
CA GLU A 144 -21.56 9.15 13.13
C GLU A 144 -22.44 8.54 14.25
N LYS A 145 -23.73 8.87 14.28
CA LYS A 145 -24.67 8.40 15.31
C LYS A 145 -25.74 7.47 14.75
N GLN A 146 -25.66 7.11 13.47
CA GLN A 146 -26.58 6.19 12.83
C GLN A 146 -26.38 4.78 13.40
N LYS A 147 -27.48 4.12 13.76
CA LYS A 147 -27.48 2.75 14.32
C LYS A 147 -28.17 1.74 13.42
N THR A 148 -28.81 2.21 12.36
CA THR A 148 -29.65 1.43 11.45
C THR A 148 -29.43 1.94 10.02
N ILE A 149 -29.44 1.03 9.05
CA ILE A 149 -29.46 1.39 7.64
C ILE A 149 -30.91 1.68 7.26
N ASP A 150 -31.14 2.77 6.52
CA ASP A 150 -32.47 3.12 6.01
C ASP A 150 -32.94 2.09 4.96
N ILE A 151 -34.21 1.72 5.00
CA ILE A 151 -34.84 0.70 4.14
C ILE A 151 -35.69 1.38 3.07
#